data_AF-Q9L2A8-F1
#
_entry.id   AF-Q9L2A8-F1
#
_cell.length_a   1.000
_cell.length_b   1.000
_cell.length_c   1.000
_cell.angle_alpha   90.00
_cell.angle_beta   90.00
_cell.angle_gamma   90.00
#
_symmetry.space_group_name_H-M   'P 1'
#
loop_
_entity.id
_entity.type
_entity.pdbx_description
1 polymer ?
#
loop_
_entity_poly.entity_id
_entity_poly.type
_entity_poly.pdbx_seq_one_letter_code
_entity_poly.pdbx_strand_id
1 'polypeptide(L)' 'MDVVRRAVAAVEARAPRVSLVLKADLRPGVTDGLTSKVETVERHLAP' A
#
# COMPACT_ATOMS: atom_id res chain seq x y z
N MET A 1 6.33 8.67 -4.33
CA MET A 1 6.87 7.42 -4.91
C MET A 1 8.30 7.07 -4.44
N ASP A 2 8.95 7.88 -3.60
CA ASP A 2 10.35 7.65 -3.18
C ASP A 2 10.58 6.33 -2.41
N VAL A 3 9.73 6.04 -1.41
CA VAL A 3 9.82 4.82 -0.59
C VAL A 3 9.75 3.56 -1.46
N VAL A 4 8.80 3.52 -2.41
CA VAL A 4 8.64 2.39 -3.32
C VAL A 4 9.88 2.21 -4.20
N ARG A 5 10.46 3.30 -4.71
CA ARG A 5 11.69 3.25 -5.50
C ARG A 5 12.86 2.70 -4.69
N ARG A 6 13.03 3.13 -3.44
CA ARG A 6 14.08 2.62 -2.55
C ARG A 6 13.89 1.13 -2.22
N ALA A 7 12.65 0.68 -2.06
CA ALA A 7 12.35 -0.74 -1.86
C ALA A 7 12.75 -1.57 -3.08
N VAL A 8 12.46 -1.11 -4.30
CA VAL A 8 12.89 -1.79 -5.54
C VAL A 8 14.41 -1.84 -5.64
N ALA A 9 15.10 -0.71 -5.43
CA ALA A 9 16.56 -0.63 -5.50
C ALA A 9 17.27 -1.59 -4.52
N ALA A 10 16.70 -1.80 -3.33
CA ALA A 10 17.23 -2.74 -2.36
C ALA A 10 17.18 -4.21 -2.84
N VAL A 11 16.18 -4.56 -3.67
CA VAL A 11 16.05 -5.90 -4.26
C VAL A 11 16.92 -6.02 -5.52
N GLU A 12 17.00 -4.97 -6.35
CA GLU A 12 17.87 -4.92 -7.54
C GLU A 12 19.34 -5.18 -7.21
N ALA A 13 19.81 -4.77 -6.02
CA ALA A 13 21.16 -5.05 -5.55
C ALA A 13 21.49 -6.56 -5.43
N ARG A 14 20.47 -7.44 -5.45
CA ARG A 14 20.63 -8.89 -5.27
C ARG A 14 19.98 -9.73 -6.37
N ALA A 15 19.23 -9.11 -7.27
CA ALA A 15 18.47 -9.80 -8.30
C ALA A 15 18.62 -9.10 -9.66
N PRO A 16 18.77 -9.84 -10.77
CA PRO A 16 18.94 -9.24 -12.10
C PRO A 16 17.68 -8.54 -12.62
N ARG A 17 16.52 -8.75 -11.98
CA ARG A 17 15.24 -8.11 -12.32
C ARG A 17 14.32 -8.09 -11.10
N VAL A 18 13.54 -7.02 -10.97
CA VAL A 18 12.46 -6.89 -9.96
C VAL A 18 11.12 -6.70 -10.66
N SER A 19 10.11 -7.50 -10.29
CA SER A 19 8.73 -7.28 -10.70
C SER A 19 7.99 -6.54 -9.59
N LEU A 20 7.43 -5.38 -9.89
CA LEU A 20 6.68 -4.55 -8.94
C LEU A 20 5.19 -4.57 -9.29
N VAL A 21 4.36 -4.91 -8.30
CA VAL A 21 2.90 -4.71 -8.36
C VAL A 21 2.54 -3.70 -7.28
N LEU A 22 1.83 -2.64 -7.67
CA LEU A 22 1.39 -1.59 -6.78
C LEU A 22 -0.10 -1.33 -6.96
N LYS A 23 -0.82 -1.24 -5.86
CA LYS A 23 -2.18 -0.72 -5.81
C LYS A 23 -2.17 0.57 -4.99
N ALA A 24 -2.84 1.58 -5.50
CA ALA A 24 -2.99 2.86 -4.83
C ALA A 24 -4.46 3.24 -4.80
N ASP A 25 -4.89 3.78 -3.67
CA ASP A 25 -6.23 4.30 -3.47
C ASP A 25 -6.10 5.77 -3.06
N LEU A 26 -6.46 6.65 -3.98
CA LEU A 26 -6.25 8.09 -3.89
C LEU A 26 -7.59 8.78 -3.70
N ARG A 27 -7.84 9.24 -2.48
CA ARG A 27 -9.08 9.95 -2.12
C ARG A 27 -8.75 11.29 -1.45
N PRO A 28 -8.87 12.41 -2.17
CA PRO A 28 -8.62 13.74 -1.61
C PRO A 28 -9.47 14.01 -0.37
N GLY A 29 -8.88 14.65 0.64
CA GLY A 29 -9.57 15.01 1.88
C GLY A 29 -9.77 13.86 2.88
N VAL A 30 -9.40 12.62 2.54
CA VAL A 30 -9.45 11.49 3.47
C VAL A 30 -8.16 11.42 4.28
N THR A 31 -8.28 11.56 5.59
CA THR A 31 -7.22 11.26 6.56
C THR A 31 -7.39 9.85 7.11
N ASP A 32 -6.30 9.20 7.50
CA ASP A 32 -6.33 7.86 8.11
C ASP A 32 -7.13 6.80 7.33
N GLY A 33 -6.93 6.80 6.01
CA GLY A 33 -7.70 5.96 5.10
C GLY A 33 -7.52 4.46 5.29
N LEU A 34 -6.39 3.98 5.83
CA LEU A 34 -6.18 2.55 6.04
C LEU A 34 -7.03 2.04 7.21
N THR A 35 -6.96 2.71 8.36
CA THR A 35 -7.70 2.34 9.57
C THR A 35 -9.21 2.41 9.33
N SER A 36 -9.70 3.55 8.83
CA SER A 36 -11.14 3.76 8.55
C SER A 36 -11.76 2.74 7.59
N LYS A 37 -10.99 2.23 6.61
CA LYS A 37 -11.47 1.16 5.71
C LYS A 37 -11.65 -0.15 6.45
N VAL A 38 -10.68 -0.51 7.29
CA VAL A 38 -10.74 -1.74 8.09
C VAL A 38 -11.92 -1.67 9.06
N GLU A 39 -12.03 -0.57 9.82
CA GLU A 39 -13.15 -0.34 10.75
C GLU A 39 -14.52 -0.42 10.07
N THR A 40 -14.62 0.08 8.84
CA THR A 40 -15.88 0.01 8.07
C THR A 40 -16.24 -1.43 7.76
N VAL A 41 -15.29 -2.24 7.30
CA VAL A 41 -15.50 -3.66 7.04
C VAL A 41 -15.89 -4.38 8.33
N GLU A 42 -15.16 -4.15 9.42
CA GLU A 42 -15.42 -4.76 10.72
C GLU A 42 -16.81 -4.43 11.23
N ARG A 43 -17.25 -3.16 11.16
CA ARG A 43 -18.61 -2.76 11.56
C ARG A 43 -19.72 -3.48 10.79
N HIS A 44 -19.49 -3.81 9.52
CA HIS A 44 -20.50 -4.49 8.70
C HIS A 44 -20.48 -6.00 8.83
N LEU A 45 -19.36 -6.58 9.26
CA LEU A 45 -19.14 -8.03 9.27
C LEU A 45 -18.94 -8.61 10.68
N ALA A 46 -18.92 -7.77 11.73
CA ALA A 46 -18.85 -8.24 13.12
C ALA A 46 -20.11 -9.03 13.49
N PRO A 47 -19.99 -10.07 14.35
CA PRO A 47 -21.11 -10.91 14.79
C PRO A 47 -22.20 -10.18 15.57
#